data_AF-K0ZWH4-F1
#
_entry.id   AF-K0ZWH4-F1
#
_cell.length_a   1.000
_cell.length_b   1.000
_cell.length_c   1.000
_cell.angle_alpha   90.00
_cell.angle_beta   90.00
_cell.angle_gamma   90.00
#
_symmetry.space_group_name_H-M   'P 1'
#
loop_
_entity.id
_entity.type
_entity.pdbx_description
1 polymer ?
#
loop_
_entity_poly.entity_id
_entity_poly.type
_entity_poly.pdbx_seq_one_letter_code
_entity_poly.pdbx_strand_id
1 'polypeptide(L)'
;MNFSKMDEYFEKSKLWIAYLFVFISILSMSSLVYKIANPLYKGLSAIVVLYICYTLLFKWKEITADRKFLSLFGLLAGSHLLSAIFNRSGHLIGNVIEILFMVTYVLLFTMLQSGQLKKLFDWIAYTVQIVSFSSAIFAFGLLVSRVLILFKIGEQSYYYGVMNGRLWGIVNPNASAIFSYISIILA
;
A
#
# COMPACT_ATOMS: atom_id res chain seq x y z
N MET A 1 -4.37 0.01 -33.26
CA MET A 1 -3.58 0.88 -32.36
C MET A 1 -2.12 0.48 -32.50
N ASN A 2 -1.21 1.42 -32.78
CA ASN A 2 0.18 1.09 -33.10
C ASN A 2 0.88 0.58 -31.82
N PHE A 3 1.44 -0.63 -31.84
CA PHE A 3 2.05 -1.26 -30.65
C PHE A 3 3.12 -0.36 -29.99
N SER A 4 3.87 0.41 -30.79
CA SER A 4 4.89 1.33 -30.27
C SER A 4 4.30 2.49 -29.45
N LYS A 5 3.15 3.05 -29.86
CA LYS A 5 2.49 4.12 -29.12
C LYS A 5 1.95 3.60 -27.78
N MET A 6 1.38 2.39 -27.78
CA MET A 6 0.85 1.77 -26.56
C MET A 6 1.96 1.50 -25.54
N ASP A 7 3.12 1.05 -26.01
CA ASP A 7 4.28 0.78 -25.16
C ASP A 7 4.87 2.06 -24.55
N GLU A 8 4.92 3.16 -25.32
CA GLU A 8 5.38 4.45 -24.81
C GLU A 8 4.46 5.01 -23.69
N TYR A 9 3.14 4.89 -23.85
CA TYR A 9 2.19 5.29 -22.81
C TYR A 9 2.32 4.41 -21.57
N PHE A 10 2.50 3.11 -21.73
CA PHE A 10 2.69 2.15 -20.65
C PHE A 10 3.93 2.50 -19.80
N GLU A 11 5.06 2.77 -20.44
CA GLU A 11 6.31 3.11 -19.76
C GLU A 11 6.24 4.44 -19.00
N LYS A 12 5.50 5.42 -19.52
CA LYS A 12 5.28 6.72 -18.86
C LYS A 12 4.32 6.62 -17.67
N SER A 13 3.30 5.78 -17.75
CA SER A 13 2.24 5.70 -16.73
C SER A 13 2.58 4.78 -15.56
N LYS A 14 3.39 3.74 -15.77
CA LYS A 14 3.59 2.67 -14.78
C LYS A 14 4.11 3.15 -13.41
N LEU A 15 4.99 4.15 -13.38
CA LEU A 15 5.50 4.72 -12.13
C LEU A 15 4.39 5.43 -11.34
N TRP A 16 3.57 6.24 -12.02
CA TRP A 16 2.44 6.95 -11.42
C TRP A 16 1.36 6.01 -10.93
N ILE A 17 1.04 4.98 -11.71
CA ILE A 17 0.07 3.94 -11.33
C ILE A 17 0.55 3.17 -10.11
N ALA A 18 1.84 2.79 -10.09
CA ALA A 18 2.44 2.11 -8.94
C ALA A 18 2.40 2.98 -7.68
N TYR A 19 2.76 4.27 -7.80
CA TYR A 19 2.70 5.23 -6.71
C TYR A 19 1.28 5.40 -6.17
N LEU A 20 0.31 5.68 -7.06
CA LEU A 20 -1.10 5.80 -6.68
C LEU A 20 -1.62 4.53 -6.01
N PHE A 21 -1.21 3.36 -6.51
CA PHE A 21 -1.62 2.08 -5.97
C PHE A 21 -1.11 1.91 -4.54
N VAL A 22 0.19 2.08 -4.31
CA VAL A 22 0.76 1.97 -2.95
C VAL A 22 0.15 3.01 -2.02
N PHE A 23 -0.05 4.24 -2.48
CA PHE A 23 -0.65 5.30 -1.68
C PHE A 23 -2.10 5.00 -1.27
N ILE A 24 -2.96 4.63 -2.24
CA ILE A 24 -4.35 4.25 -1.97
C ILE A 24 -4.42 2.99 -1.10
N SER A 25 -3.49 2.07 -1.27
CA SER A 25 -3.37 0.86 -0.45
C SER A 25 -3.14 1.21 1.03
N ILE A 26 -2.18 2.10 1.31
CA ILE A 26 -1.93 2.60 2.67
C ILE A 26 -3.19 3.29 3.23
N LEU A 27 -3.86 4.13 2.44
CA LEU A 27 -5.10 4.79 2.87
C LEU A 27 -6.24 3.80 3.14
N SER A 28 -6.34 2.72 2.36
CA SER A 28 -7.36 1.69 2.53
C SER A 28 -7.20 0.91 3.83
N MET A 29 -5.99 0.86 4.40
CA MET A 29 -5.78 0.27 5.73
C MET A 29 -6.36 1.14 6.85
N SER A 30 -6.61 2.43 6.61
CA SER A 30 -7.29 3.30 7.56
C SER A 30 -8.78 3.05 7.52
N SER A 31 -9.35 2.57 8.61
CA SER A 31 -10.80 2.39 8.80
C SER A 31 -11.62 3.66 8.59
N LEU A 32 -11.02 4.84 8.80
CA LEU A 32 -11.66 6.14 8.59
C LEU A 32 -11.87 6.45 7.12
N VAL A 33 -10.89 6.09 6.29
CA VAL A 33 -10.88 6.39 4.84
C VAL A 33 -11.34 5.19 4.02
N TYR A 34 -11.37 3.99 4.60
CA TYR A 34 -11.66 2.73 3.93
C TYR A 34 -12.93 2.76 3.07
N LYS A 35 -14.04 3.32 3.56
CA LYS A 35 -15.29 3.36 2.78
C LYS A 35 -15.15 4.09 1.44
N ILE A 36 -14.34 5.15 1.40
CA ILE A 36 -14.08 5.95 0.20
C ILE A 36 -12.93 5.33 -0.62
N ALA A 37 -11.89 4.86 0.05
CA ALA A 37 -10.70 4.29 -0.58
C ALA A 37 -10.95 2.92 -1.20
N ASN A 38 -11.86 2.09 -0.66
CA ASN A 38 -12.04 0.70 -1.07
C ASN A 38 -12.48 0.52 -2.54
N PRO A 39 -13.47 1.26 -3.08
CA PRO A 39 -13.80 1.20 -4.50
C PRO A 39 -12.62 1.61 -5.40
N LEU A 40 -11.91 2.69 -5.04
CA LEU A 40 -10.73 3.17 -5.77
C LEU A 40 -9.60 2.14 -5.73
N TYR A 41 -9.35 1.56 -4.57
CA TYR A 41 -8.36 0.52 -4.35
C TYR A 41 -8.66 -0.70 -5.23
N LYS A 42 -9.89 -1.21 -5.24
CA LYS A 42 -10.29 -2.34 -6.08
C LYS A 42 -10.11 -2.06 -7.57
N GLY A 43 -10.55 -0.88 -8.04
CA GLY A 43 -10.39 -0.48 -9.44
C GLY A 43 -8.92 -0.38 -9.84
N LEU A 44 -8.11 0.26 -8.99
CA LEU A 44 -6.68 0.44 -9.24
C LEU A 44 -5.91 -0.88 -9.18
N SER A 45 -6.32 -1.80 -8.30
CA SER A 45 -5.78 -3.16 -8.22
C SER A 45 -5.95 -3.90 -9.54
N ALA A 46 -7.15 -3.84 -10.14
CA ALA A 46 -7.40 -4.48 -11.44
C ALA A 46 -6.50 -3.91 -12.55
N ILE A 47 -6.28 -2.59 -12.55
CA ILE A 47 -5.38 -1.92 -13.50
C ILE A 47 -3.94 -2.41 -13.29
N VAL A 48 -3.45 -2.46 -12.05
CA VAL A 48 -2.10 -2.92 -11.73
C VAL A 48 -1.90 -4.39 -12.14
N VAL A 49 -2.88 -5.25 -11.92
CA VAL A 49 -2.83 -6.65 -12.37
C VAL A 49 -2.69 -6.74 -13.89
N LEU A 50 -3.43 -5.93 -14.65
CA LEU A 50 -3.29 -5.89 -16.12
C LEU A 50 -1.87 -5.46 -16.54
N TYR A 51 -1.28 -4.48 -15.85
CA TYR A 51 0.09 -4.05 -16.13
C TYR A 51 1.14 -5.12 -15.80
N ILE A 52 0.96 -5.82 -14.68
CA ILE A 52 1.79 -6.96 -14.31
C ILE A 52 1.70 -8.04 -15.38
N CYS A 53 0.49 -8.44 -15.78
CA CYS A 53 0.27 -9.43 -16.83
C CYS A 53 0.94 -9.01 -18.14
N TYR A 54 0.80 -7.75 -18.55
CA TYR A 54 1.46 -7.24 -19.75
C TYR A 54 2.99 -7.33 -19.66
N THR A 55 3.57 -6.93 -18.52
CA THR A 55 5.02 -6.99 -18.31
C THR A 55 5.52 -8.43 -18.33
N LEU A 56 4.82 -9.36 -17.66
CA LEU A 56 5.23 -10.76 -17.61
C LEU A 56 5.11 -11.45 -18.98
N LEU A 57 4.09 -11.12 -19.78
CA LEU A 57 3.88 -11.74 -21.10
C LEU A 57 4.80 -11.18 -22.18
N PHE A 58 5.03 -9.86 -22.20
CA PHE A 58 5.71 -9.18 -23.32
C PHE A 58 7.11 -8.65 -22.97
N LYS A 59 7.42 -8.41 -21.69
CA LYS A 59 8.68 -7.79 -21.25
C LYS A 59 9.44 -8.61 -20.19
N TRP A 60 9.22 -9.92 -20.14
CA TRP A 60 9.85 -10.80 -19.14
C TRP A 60 11.38 -10.66 -19.04
N LYS A 61 12.05 -10.40 -20.17
CA LYS A 61 13.52 -10.24 -20.23
C LYS A 61 14.03 -8.95 -19.58
N GLU A 62 13.17 -7.96 -19.38
CA GLU A 62 13.51 -6.66 -18.80
C GLU A 62 13.32 -6.62 -17.27
N ILE A 63 12.80 -7.71 -16.68
CA ILE A 63 12.54 -7.80 -15.25
C ILE A 63 13.87 -7.83 -14.48
N THR A 64 14.14 -6.77 -13.74
CA THR A 64 15.35 -6.63 -12.90
C THR A 64 15.20 -7.20 -11.49
N ALA A 65 14.03 -7.76 -11.16
CA ALA A 65 13.76 -8.31 -9.83
C ALA A 65 14.67 -9.51 -9.52
N ASP A 66 15.24 -9.54 -8.30
CA ASP A 66 16.13 -10.62 -7.87
C ASP A 66 15.40 -11.97 -7.86
N ARG A 67 15.99 -12.99 -8.47
CA ARG A 67 15.46 -14.36 -8.48
C ARG A 67 15.30 -14.92 -7.07
N LYS A 68 16.20 -14.58 -6.14
CA LYS A 68 16.09 -15.01 -4.74
C LYS A 68 14.86 -14.41 -4.07
N PHE A 69 14.59 -13.13 -4.33
CA PHE A 69 13.41 -12.44 -3.84
C PHE A 69 12.12 -13.06 -4.40
N LEU A 70 12.06 -13.30 -5.70
CA LEU A 70 10.91 -13.96 -6.34
C LEU A 70 10.69 -15.38 -5.83
N SER A 71 11.75 -16.14 -5.57
CA SER A 71 11.67 -17.49 -5.01
C SER A 71 11.14 -17.50 -3.58
N LEU A 72 11.68 -16.65 -2.70
CA LEU A 72 11.20 -16.50 -1.32
C LEU A 72 9.74 -16.05 -1.27
N PHE A 73 9.37 -15.12 -2.14
CA PHE A 73 8.00 -14.68 -2.26
C PHE A 73 7.07 -15.79 -2.77
N GLY A 74 7.49 -16.56 -3.78
CA GLY A 74 6.75 -17.70 -4.28
C GLY A 74 6.49 -18.75 -3.19
N LEU A 75 7.47 -18.99 -2.31
CA LEU A 75 7.30 -19.86 -1.15
C LEU A 75 6.28 -19.30 -0.15
N LEU A 76 6.34 -18.00 0.15
CA LEU A 76 5.38 -17.33 1.03
C LEU A 76 3.96 -17.38 0.48
N ALA A 77 3.76 -17.00 -0.78
CA ALA A 77 2.45 -17.08 -1.44
C ALA A 77 1.93 -18.52 -1.49
N GLY A 78 2.82 -19.48 -1.78
CA GLY A 78 2.52 -20.91 -1.77
C GLY A 78 2.09 -21.41 -0.39
N SER A 79 2.74 -20.97 0.69
CA SER A 79 2.35 -21.35 2.06
C SER A 79 0.97 -20.82 2.43
N HIS A 80 0.66 -19.57 2.08
CA HIS A 80 -0.68 -19.01 2.32
C HIS A 80 -1.75 -19.75 1.50
N LEU A 81 -1.44 -20.11 0.25
CA LEU A 81 -2.35 -20.85 -0.62
C LEU A 81 -2.60 -22.27 -0.09
N LEU A 82 -1.56 -22.96 0.39
CA LEU A 82 -1.71 -24.23 1.09
C LEU A 82 -2.58 -24.09 2.34
N SER A 83 -2.33 -23.10 3.18
CA SER A 83 -3.15 -22.82 4.37
C SER A 83 -4.62 -22.56 3.99
N ALA A 84 -4.88 -21.80 2.92
CA ALA A 84 -6.23 -21.56 2.44
C ALA A 84 -6.94 -22.84 1.93
N ILE A 85 -6.20 -23.73 1.25
CA ILE A 85 -6.72 -25.01 0.78
C ILE A 85 -7.07 -25.94 1.94
N PHE A 86 -6.21 -26.02 2.97
CA PHE A 86 -6.45 -26.87 4.14
C PHE A 86 -7.53 -26.30 5.06
N ASN A 87 -7.68 -24.98 5.13
CA ASN A 87 -8.68 -24.29 5.94
C ASN A 87 -10.07 -24.21 5.24
N ARG A 88 -10.59 -25.33 4.73
CA ARG A 88 -11.85 -25.45 3.95
C ARG A 88 -13.12 -24.86 4.61
N SER A 89 -13.06 -24.36 5.84
CA SER A 89 -14.19 -24.12 6.74
C SER A 89 -14.91 -22.76 6.62
N GLY A 90 -14.87 -22.09 5.46
CA GLY A 90 -15.90 -21.08 5.13
C GLY A 90 -15.42 -19.73 4.58
N HIS A 91 -14.10 -19.48 4.52
CA HIS A 91 -13.55 -18.21 4.02
C HIS A 91 -12.58 -18.37 2.84
N LEU A 92 -12.66 -19.48 2.10
CA LEU A 92 -11.72 -19.80 1.02
C LEU A 92 -11.63 -18.69 -0.04
N ILE A 93 -12.76 -18.13 -0.47
CA ILE A 93 -12.78 -17.02 -1.45
C ILE A 93 -12.10 -15.78 -0.87
N GLY A 94 -12.37 -15.43 0.40
CA GLY A 94 -11.72 -14.30 1.07
C GLY A 94 -10.21 -14.47 1.17
N ASN A 95 -9.76 -15.64 1.62
CA ASN A 95 -8.34 -15.98 1.73
C ASN A 95 -7.64 -15.94 0.36
N VAL A 96 -8.27 -16.46 -0.69
CA VAL A 96 -7.73 -16.42 -2.06
C VAL A 96 -7.61 -14.98 -2.56
N ILE A 97 -8.59 -14.12 -2.27
CA ILE A 97 -8.55 -12.70 -2.63
C ILE A 97 -7.37 -12.01 -1.92
N GLU A 98 -7.15 -12.28 -0.62
CA GLU A 98 -6.03 -11.71 0.14
C GLU A 98 -4.67 -12.17 -0.41
N ILE A 99 -4.54 -13.45 -0.75
CA ILE A 99 -3.33 -13.99 -1.40
C ILE A 99 -3.08 -13.29 -2.73
N LEU A 100 -4.13 -13.08 -3.54
CA LEU A 100 -4.02 -12.41 -4.83
C LEU A 100 -3.57 -10.95 -4.67
N PHE A 101 -4.08 -10.26 -3.65
CA PHE A 101 -3.60 -8.93 -3.28
C PHE A 101 -2.12 -8.95 -2.89
N MET A 102 -1.70 -9.86 -2.02
CA MET A 102 -0.30 -9.99 -1.60
C MET A 102 0.63 -10.22 -2.81
N VAL A 103 0.23 -11.11 -3.73
CA VAL A 103 0.93 -11.37 -5.00
C VAL A 103 1.01 -10.12 -5.86
N THR A 104 -0.07 -9.35 -5.94
CA THR A 104 -0.11 -8.10 -6.72
C THR A 104 0.89 -7.07 -6.19
N TYR A 105 0.99 -6.89 -4.86
CA TYR A 105 1.97 -5.97 -4.27
C TYR A 105 3.41 -6.35 -4.59
N VAL A 106 3.73 -7.64 -4.56
CA VAL A 106 5.11 -8.07 -4.80
C VAL A 106 5.45 -8.09 -6.28
N LEU A 107 4.49 -8.45 -7.13
CA LEU A 107 4.67 -8.39 -8.58
C LEU A 107 4.67 -6.94 -9.11
N LEU A 108 4.20 -5.95 -8.35
CA LEU A 108 4.38 -4.55 -8.72
C LEU A 108 5.88 -4.18 -8.87
N PHE A 109 6.77 -4.81 -8.10
CA PHE A 109 8.21 -4.62 -8.24
C PHE A 109 8.80 -5.20 -9.53
N THR A 110 8.10 -6.14 -10.19
CA THR A 110 8.59 -6.71 -11.47
C THR A 110 8.26 -5.82 -12.67
N MET A 111 7.30 -4.91 -12.54
CA MET A 111 6.90 -3.94 -13.58
C MET A 111 7.87 -2.75 -13.71
N LEU A 112 8.58 -2.43 -12.63
CA LEU A 112 9.41 -1.23 -12.54
C LEU A 112 10.90 -1.56 -12.69
N GLN A 113 11.60 -0.73 -13.46
CA GLN A 113 13.06 -0.80 -13.53
C GLN A 113 13.69 -0.26 -12.24
N SER A 114 14.92 -0.64 -11.92
CA SER A 114 15.62 -0.22 -10.68
C SER A 114 15.58 1.28 -10.40
N GLY A 115 15.80 2.12 -11.42
CA GLY A 115 15.73 3.58 -11.29
C GLY A 115 14.31 4.11 -10.99
N GLN A 116 13.28 3.44 -11.51
CA GLN A 116 11.88 3.78 -11.21
C GLN A 116 11.45 3.25 -9.84
N LEU A 117 11.96 2.08 -9.44
CA LEU A 117 11.76 1.52 -8.11
C LEU A 117 12.28 2.48 -7.03
N LYS A 118 13.49 2.99 -7.22
CA LYS A 118 14.10 3.98 -6.32
C LYS A 118 13.23 5.23 -6.22
N LYS A 119 12.83 5.80 -7.37
CA LYS A 119 11.91 6.96 -7.38
C LYS A 119 10.59 6.68 -6.68
N LEU A 120 10.01 5.49 -6.87
CA LEU A 120 8.79 5.09 -6.19
C LEU A 120 8.97 5.10 -4.67
N PHE A 121 10.05 4.49 -4.17
CA PHE A 121 10.36 4.47 -2.75
C PHE A 121 10.63 5.86 -2.19
N ASP A 122 11.41 6.69 -2.88
CA ASP A 122 11.69 8.07 -2.50
C ASP A 122 10.37 8.87 -2.37
N TRP A 123 9.46 8.71 -3.34
CA TRP A 123 8.15 9.39 -3.33
C TRP A 123 7.24 8.90 -2.20
N ILE A 124 7.20 7.60 -1.95
CA ILE A 124 6.43 7.03 -0.84
C ILE A 124 6.99 7.54 0.50
N ALA A 125 8.30 7.48 0.69
CA ALA A 125 8.97 7.94 1.91
C ALA A 125 8.67 9.42 2.17
N TYR A 126 8.84 10.27 1.16
CA TYR A 126 8.54 11.70 1.25
C TYR A 126 7.07 11.96 1.61
N THR A 127 6.14 11.24 0.99
CA THR A 127 4.70 11.38 1.23
C THR A 127 4.33 10.95 2.64
N VAL A 128 4.83 9.78 3.06
CA VAL A 128 4.63 9.25 4.41
C VAL A 128 5.17 10.21 5.46
N GLN A 129 6.33 10.81 5.22
CA GLN A 129 6.97 11.76 6.13
C GLN A 129 6.18 13.07 6.25
N ILE A 130 5.72 13.64 5.13
CA ILE A 130 4.85 14.83 5.13
C ILE A 130 3.54 14.57 5.88
N VAL A 131 2.88 13.45 5.58
CA VAL A 131 1.60 13.09 6.23
C VAL A 131 1.81 12.88 7.72
N SER A 132 2.88 12.21 8.11
CA SER A 132 3.23 11.97 9.52
C SER A 132 3.53 13.29 10.25
N PHE A 133 4.34 14.17 9.65
CA PHE A 133 4.67 15.48 10.21
C PHE A 133 3.43 16.37 10.36
N SER A 134 2.59 16.43 9.33
CA SER A 134 1.35 17.20 9.35
C SER A 134 0.39 16.69 10.42
N SER A 135 0.29 15.37 10.56
CA SER A 135 -0.52 14.73 11.62
C SER A 135 0.03 15.05 13.02
N ALA A 136 1.36 15.09 13.19
CA ALA A 136 2.00 15.44 14.45
C ALA A 136 1.77 16.92 14.83
N ILE A 137 1.90 17.85 13.88
CA ILE A 137 1.57 19.28 14.10
C ILE A 137 0.10 19.44 14.49
N PHE A 138 -0.81 18.77 13.78
CA PHE A 138 -2.23 18.81 14.09
C PHE A 138 -2.52 18.31 15.52
N ALA A 139 -1.93 17.17 15.90
CA ALA A 139 -2.07 16.61 17.24
C ALA A 139 -1.48 17.53 18.32
N PHE A 140 -0.35 18.19 18.04
CA PHE A 140 0.24 19.20 18.92
C PHE A 140 -0.69 20.42 19.09
N GLY A 141 -1.31 20.89 18.00
CA GLY A 141 -2.30 21.97 18.04
C GLY A 141 -3.50 21.62 18.93
N LEU A 142 -4.03 20.40 18.83
CA LEU A 142 -5.11 19.91 19.69
C LEU A 142 -4.69 19.88 21.17
N LEU A 143 -3.45 19.44 21.45
CA LEU A 143 -2.89 19.39 22.80
C LEU A 143 -2.78 20.78 23.43
N VAL A 144 -2.20 21.75 22.70
CA VAL A 144 -2.07 23.15 23.18
C VAL A 144 -3.44 23.78 23.39
N SER A 145 -4.38 23.52 22.48
CA SER A 145 -5.73 24.08 22.54
C SER A 145 -6.64 23.38 23.55
N ARG A 146 -6.19 22.26 24.15
CA ARG A 146 -6.99 21.38 25.03
C ARG A 146 -8.31 20.93 24.37
N VAL A 147 -8.29 20.71 23.06
CA VAL A 147 -9.45 20.26 22.29
C VAL A 147 -9.37 18.75 22.10
N LEU A 148 -10.48 18.06 22.38
CA LEU A 148 -10.67 16.65 22.05
C LEU A 148 -11.73 16.54 20.95
N ILE A 149 -11.39 15.90 19.84
CA ILE A 149 -12.33 15.62 18.76
C ILE A 149 -12.69 14.14 18.78
N LEU A 150 -13.98 13.86 18.83
CA LEU A 150 -14.54 12.52 18.76
C LEU A 150 -15.18 12.32 17.38
N PHE A 151 -14.66 11.38 16.61
CA PHE A 151 -15.29 10.91 15.38
C PHE A 151 -15.92 9.54 15.60
N LYS A 152 -17.22 9.42 15.35
CA LYS A 152 -17.93 8.14 15.41
C LYS A 152 -18.23 7.65 14.00
N ILE A 153 -17.69 6.50 13.62
CA ILE A 153 -17.95 5.86 12.32
C ILE A 153 -18.52 4.47 12.58
N GLY A 154 -19.83 4.32 12.36
CA GLY A 154 -20.55 3.10 12.75
C GLY A 154 -20.51 2.92 14.27
N GLU A 155 -20.05 1.75 14.72
CA GLU A 155 -19.89 1.45 16.15
C GLU A 155 -18.54 1.88 16.72
N GLN A 156 -17.56 2.20 15.86
CA GLN A 156 -16.23 2.57 16.32
C GLN A 156 -16.10 4.07 16.59
N SER A 157 -15.43 4.38 17.71
CA SER A 157 -15.14 5.74 18.16
C SER A 157 -13.66 6.02 18.03
N TYR A 158 -13.32 7.09 17.31
CA TYR A 158 -11.97 7.56 17.06
C TYR A 158 -11.74 8.85 17.83
N TYR A 159 -10.72 8.85 18.69
CA TYR A 159 -10.35 10.00 19.50
C TYR A 159 -9.14 10.71 18.91
N TYR A 160 -9.23 12.03 18.80
CA TYR A 160 -8.15 12.91 18.37
C TYR A 160 -7.90 13.95 19.46
N GLY A 161 -6.70 13.95 20.03
CA GLY A 161 -6.32 14.78 21.17
C GLY A 161 -5.82 13.94 22.35
N VAL A 162 -5.81 14.52 23.55
CA VAL A 162 -5.33 13.83 24.76
C VAL A 162 -6.48 13.13 25.45
N MET A 163 -6.39 11.81 25.60
CA MET A 163 -7.35 10.99 26.35
C MET A 163 -6.59 10.07 27.29
N ASN A 164 -6.95 10.06 28.57
CA ASN A 164 -6.30 9.28 29.62
C ASN A 164 -4.77 9.50 29.70
N GLY A 165 -4.33 10.75 29.50
CA GLY A 165 -2.91 11.12 29.53
C GLY A 165 -2.08 10.65 28.33
N ARG A 166 -2.71 10.07 27.29
CA ARG A 166 -2.05 9.67 26.04
C ARG A 166 -2.55 10.51 24.87
N LEU A 167 -1.66 10.78 23.91
CA LEU A 167 -2.01 11.44 22.66
C LEU A 167 -2.60 10.41 21.69
N TRP A 168 -3.83 10.66 21.26
CA TRP A 168 -4.55 9.88 20.25
C TRP A 168 -4.75 10.73 19.00
N GLY A 169 -4.65 10.13 17.81
CA GLY A 169 -4.74 10.88 16.55
C GLY A 169 -4.60 10.01 15.31
N ILE A 170 -4.49 10.65 14.12
CA ILE A 170 -4.45 9.99 12.80
C ILE A 170 -3.28 9.00 12.76
N VAL A 171 -2.20 9.40 13.41
CA VAL A 171 -1.01 8.60 13.61
C VAL A 171 -0.81 8.49 15.11
N ASN A 172 -1.23 7.37 15.69
CA ASN A 172 -0.78 6.97 17.04
C ASN A 172 0.76 7.00 17.05
N PRO A 173 1.44 7.47 18.11
CA PRO A 173 2.90 7.44 18.20
C PRO A 173 3.52 6.10 17.77
N ASN A 174 2.85 4.97 18.06
CA ASN A 174 3.27 3.64 17.64
C ASN A 174 3.16 3.42 16.12
N ALA A 175 2.11 3.94 15.47
CA ALA A 175 1.98 3.93 14.01
C ALA A 175 2.97 4.89 13.34
N SER A 176 3.29 6.02 13.99
CA SER A 176 4.29 6.98 13.51
C SER A 176 5.70 6.38 13.53
N ALA A 177 5.98 5.53 14.53
CA ALA A 177 7.23 4.79 14.59
C ALA A 177 7.38 3.83 13.39
N ILE A 178 6.32 3.13 12.98
CA ILE A 178 6.34 2.26 11.79
C ILE A 178 6.68 3.08 10.53
N PHE A 179 6.05 4.23 10.34
CA PHE A 179 6.35 5.13 9.23
C PHE A 179 7.79 5.65 9.25
N SER A 180 8.33 5.90 10.44
CA SER A 180 9.73 6.29 10.63
C SER A 180 10.70 5.16 10.27
N TYR A 181 10.41 3.92 10.68
CA TYR A 181 11.19 2.75 10.29
C TYR A 181 11.16 2.51 8.78
N ILE A 182 9.99 2.62 8.15
CA ILE A 182 9.86 2.54 6.69
C ILE A 182 10.71 3.62 6.02
N SER A 183 10.67 4.85 6.52
CA SER A 183 11.49 5.94 5.98
C SER A 183 12.99 5.69 6.13
N ILE A 184 13.44 5.08 7.22
CA ILE A 184 14.87 4.75 7.43
C ILE A 184 15.31 3.62 6.49
N ILE A 185 14.46 2.60 6.30
CA ILE A 185 14.78 1.44 5.44
C ILE A 185 14.79 1.84 3.96
N LEU A 186 13.99 2.82 3.57
CA LEU A 186 13.84 3.29 2.19
C LEU A 186 14.78 4.45 1.81
N ALA A 187 15.46 5.09 2.78
CA ALA A 187 16.44 6.16 2.55
C ALA A 187 17.85 5.60 2.23
#